data_AF-A0A726LD76-F1
#
_entry.id   AF-A0A726LD76-F1
#
_cell.length_a   1.000
_cell.length_b   1.000
_cell.length_c   1.000
_cell.angle_alpha   90.00
_cell.angle_beta   90.00
_cell.angle_gamma   90.00
#
_symmetry.space_group_name_H-M   'P 1'
#
loop_
_entity.id
_entity.type
_entity.pdbx_description
1 polymer ?
#
loop_
_entity_poly.entity_id
_entity_poly.type
_entity_poly.pdbx_seq_one_letter_code
_entity_poly.pdbx_strand_id
1 'polypeptide(L)'
;MATEWVDVADNAVKIGLGSALTILGGYLTLKLSQRHELRKEELIRRRNDFEVKTERYVNFLSSSRMMLQKYTISNFKPDGDDYMELTRQHETLSLTCSNSIIRELAFDAYYAVSHACTMGTANRDEKAPARKKAKEALDKFQGFASEELRREKAAIDVMSDKRTFWSFRRRTAR
;
A
#
# COMPACT_ATOMS: atom_id res chain seq x y z
N MET A 1 23.70 -57.23 -42.08
CA MET A 1 23.35 -57.39 -40.66
C MET A 1 23.95 -56.32 -39.74
N ALA A 2 24.98 -55.55 -40.15
CA ALA A 2 25.55 -54.48 -39.33
C ALA A 2 24.77 -53.13 -39.39
N THR A 3 23.86 -52.95 -40.34
CA THR A 3 23.16 -51.69 -40.61
C THR A 3 21.90 -51.48 -39.74
N GLU A 4 21.22 -52.54 -39.32
CA GLU A 4 19.98 -52.46 -38.50
C GLU A 4 20.21 -51.91 -37.09
N TRP A 5 21.29 -52.31 -36.43
CA TRP A 5 21.61 -51.83 -35.07
C TRP A 5 21.94 -50.34 -35.04
N VAL A 6 22.53 -49.82 -36.14
CA VAL A 6 22.85 -48.40 -36.30
C VAL A 6 21.58 -47.57 -36.51
N ASP A 7 20.62 -48.05 -37.30
CA ASP A 7 19.34 -47.38 -37.51
C ASP A 7 18.49 -47.35 -36.24
N VAL A 8 18.46 -48.45 -35.48
CA VAL A 8 17.75 -48.51 -34.19
C VAL A 8 18.37 -47.55 -33.17
N ALA A 9 19.70 -47.45 -33.15
CA ALA A 9 20.42 -46.52 -32.27
C ALA A 9 20.17 -45.05 -32.64
N ASP A 10 20.22 -44.69 -33.93
CA ASP A 10 19.93 -43.32 -34.39
C ASP A 10 18.49 -42.89 -34.04
N ASN A 11 17.53 -43.80 -34.23
CA ASN A 11 16.13 -43.53 -33.91
C ASN A 11 15.91 -43.37 -32.39
N ALA A 12 16.57 -44.21 -31.57
CA ALA A 12 16.52 -44.08 -30.11
C ALA A 12 17.16 -42.77 -29.62
N VAL A 13 18.28 -42.34 -30.22
CA VAL A 13 18.92 -41.06 -29.90
C VAL A 13 18.03 -39.88 -30.30
N LYS A 14 17.38 -39.92 -31.46
CA LYS A 14 16.42 -38.89 -31.89
C LYS A 14 15.22 -38.77 -30.95
N ILE A 15 14.64 -39.90 -30.55
CA ILE A 15 13.51 -39.94 -29.60
C ILE A 15 13.96 -39.43 -28.23
N GLY A 16 15.13 -39.89 -27.75
CA GLY A 16 15.72 -39.45 -26.49
C GLY A 16 16.00 -37.95 -26.46
N LEU A 17 16.61 -37.41 -27.52
CA LEU A 17 16.90 -35.98 -27.66
C LEU A 17 15.61 -35.14 -27.74
N GLY A 18 14.61 -35.60 -28.49
CA GLY A 18 13.31 -34.95 -28.57
C GLY A 18 12.63 -34.87 -27.21
N SER A 19 12.61 -35.98 -26.47
CA SER A 19 12.04 -36.03 -25.11
C SER A 19 12.79 -35.13 -24.12
N ALA A 20 14.12 -35.09 -24.18
CA ALA A 20 14.94 -34.22 -23.34
C ALA A 20 14.66 -32.73 -23.61
N LEU A 21 14.54 -32.35 -24.89
CA LEU A 21 14.15 -30.99 -25.29
C LEU A 21 12.74 -30.62 -24.82
N THR A 22 11.79 -31.56 -24.92
CA THR A 22 10.42 -31.34 -24.40
C THR A 22 10.43 -31.11 -22.89
N ILE A 23 11.17 -31.92 -22.13
CA ILE A 23 11.26 -31.78 -20.66
C ILE A 23 11.92 -30.44 -20.28
N LEU A 24 13.03 -30.08 -20.93
CA LEU A 24 13.72 -28.81 -20.72
C LEU A 24 12.82 -27.61 -21.08
N GLY A 25 12.14 -27.67 -22.22
CA GLY A 25 11.20 -26.65 -22.67
C GLY A 25 10.02 -26.49 -21.71
N GLY A 26 9.47 -27.61 -21.22
CA GLY A 26 8.41 -27.64 -20.21
C GLY A 26 8.86 -27.03 -18.89
N TYR A 27 10.03 -27.42 -18.38
CA TYR A 27 10.60 -26.87 -17.14
C TYR A 27 10.88 -25.35 -17.25
N LEU A 28 11.46 -24.89 -18.35
CA LEU A 28 11.70 -23.47 -18.61
C LEU A 28 10.39 -22.68 -18.65
N THR A 29 9.38 -23.20 -19.36
CA THR A 29 8.07 -22.57 -19.47
C THR A 29 7.38 -22.46 -18.12
N LEU A 30 7.39 -23.54 -17.34
CA LEU A 30 6.81 -23.57 -16.00
C LEU A 30 7.49 -22.57 -15.06
N LYS A 31 8.83 -22.55 -15.03
CA LYS A 31 9.61 -21.64 -14.19
C LYS A 31 9.40 -20.17 -14.57
N LEU A 32 9.28 -19.88 -15.87
CA LEU A 32 8.96 -18.53 -16.35
C LEU A 32 7.53 -18.12 -16.01
N SER A 33 6.57 -19.04 -16.10
CA SER A 33 5.16 -18.79 -15.78
C SER A 33 4.99 -18.50 -14.28
N GLN A 34 5.56 -19.34 -13.40
CA GLN A 34 5.51 -19.14 -11.96
C GLN A 34 6.11 -17.80 -11.55
N ARG A 35 7.27 -17.43 -12.11
CA ARG A 35 7.90 -16.12 -11.83
C ARG A 35 7.01 -14.95 -12.26
N HIS A 36 6.25 -15.10 -13.35
CA HIS A 36 5.30 -14.08 -13.79
C HIS A 36 4.10 -13.98 -12.87
N GLU A 37 3.55 -15.11 -12.41
CA GLU A 37 2.44 -15.15 -11.46
C GLU A 37 2.81 -14.52 -10.12
N LEU A 38 3.92 -14.95 -9.51
CA LEU A 38 4.39 -14.39 -8.24
C LEU A 38 4.60 -12.87 -8.31
N ARG A 39 5.17 -12.38 -9.42
CA ARG A 39 5.37 -10.94 -9.62
C ARG A 39 4.05 -10.19 -9.84
N LYS A 40 3.07 -10.82 -10.50
CA LYS A 40 1.72 -10.24 -10.68
C LYS A 40 1.00 -10.14 -9.33
N GLU A 41 1.07 -11.19 -8.51
CA GLU A 41 0.51 -11.20 -7.16
C GLU A 41 1.17 -10.16 -6.27
N GLU A 42 2.49 -10.00 -6.33
CA GLU A 42 3.20 -8.96 -5.57
C GLU A 42 2.71 -7.55 -5.93
N LEU A 43 2.49 -7.27 -7.23
CA LEU A 43 1.96 -5.98 -7.67
C LEU A 43 0.53 -5.73 -7.19
N ILE A 44 -0.34 -6.75 -7.26
CA ILE A 44 -1.71 -6.67 -6.76
C ILE A 44 -1.71 -6.39 -5.26
N ARG A 45 -0.89 -7.13 -4.50
CA ARG A 45 -0.73 -6.95 -3.06
C ARG A 45 -0.25 -5.54 -2.73
N ARG A 46 0.79 -5.03 -3.38
CA ARG A 46 1.30 -3.68 -3.15
C ARG A 46 0.26 -2.59 -3.45
N ARG A 47 -0.56 -2.76 -4.50
CA ARG A 47 -1.66 -1.82 -4.80
C ARG A 47 -2.73 -1.85 -3.72
N ASN A 48 -3.13 -3.05 -3.29
CA ASN A 48 -4.09 -3.19 -2.21
C ASN A 48 -3.57 -2.58 -0.89
N ASP A 49 -2.31 -2.85 -0.54
CA ASP A 49 -1.66 -2.26 0.64
C ASP A 49 -1.60 -0.73 0.55
N PHE A 50 -1.36 -0.18 -0.65
CA PHE A 50 -1.38 1.26 -0.92
C PHE A 50 -2.78 1.87 -0.77
N GLU A 51 -3.82 1.22 -1.29
CA GLU A 51 -5.21 1.67 -1.16
C GLU A 51 -5.66 1.67 0.29
N VAL A 52 -5.43 0.57 1.01
CA VAL A 52 -5.74 0.45 2.45
C VAL A 52 -5.01 1.51 3.27
N LYS A 53 -3.74 1.78 2.97
CA LYS A 53 -2.98 2.84 3.64
C LYS A 53 -3.57 4.22 3.37
N THR A 54 -3.88 4.51 2.11
CA THR A 54 -4.49 5.78 1.69
C THR A 54 -5.81 5.99 2.41
N GLU A 55 -6.66 4.98 2.46
CA GLU A 55 -7.94 5.01 3.17
C GLU A 55 -7.75 5.32 4.65
N ARG A 56 -6.81 4.66 5.34
CA ARG A 56 -6.54 4.92 6.77
C ARG A 56 -6.13 6.37 7.02
N TYR A 57 -5.25 6.93 6.19
CA TYR A 57 -4.83 8.33 6.32
C TYR A 57 -5.99 9.30 6.07
N VAL A 58 -6.81 9.04 5.05
CA VAL A 58 -7.98 9.87 4.72
C VAL A 58 -9.02 9.80 5.82
N ASN A 59 -9.35 8.61 6.31
CA ASN A 59 -10.34 8.41 7.37
C ASN A 59 -9.92 9.15 8.66
N PHE A 60 -8.67 9.00 9.09
CA PHE A 60 -8.15 9.72 10.26
C PHE A 60 -8.21 11.24 10.09
N LEU A 61 -7.77 11.77 8.94
CA LEU A 61 -7.85 13.20 8.64
C LEU A 61 -9.29 13.72 8.61
N SER A 62 -10.19 12.96 7.99
CA SER A 62 -11.60 13.30 7.86
C SER A 62 -12.27 13.35 9.24
N SER A 63 -12.16 12.28 10.02
CA SER A 63 -12.72 12.20 11.38
C SER A 63 -12.16 13.30 12.29
N SER A 64 -10.85 13.55 12.22
CA SER A 64 -10.21 14.62 12.99
C SER A 64 -10.80 16.00 12.67
N ARG A 65 -10.98 16.31 11.39
CA ARG A 65 -11.57 17.59 10.94
C ARG A 65 -13.05 17.70 11.29
N MET A 66 -13.79 16.61 11.15
CA MET A 66 -15.19 16.54 11.56
C MET A 66 -15.35 16.80 13.06
N MET A 67 -14.50 16.20 13.90
CA MET A 67 -14.48 16.46 15.35
C MET A 67 -14.20 17.92 15.67
N LEU A 68 -13.15 18.52 15.06
CA LEU A 68 -12.83 19.94 15.25
C LEU A 68 -13.97 20.87 14.82
N GLN A 69 -14.78 20.47 13.83
CA GLN A 69 -15.94 21.23 13.39
C GLN A 69 -17.13 21.04 14.33
N LYS A 70 -17.50 19.80 14.64
CA LYS A 70 -18.64 19.45 15.48
C LYS A 70 -18.54 20.08 16.88
N TYR A 71 -17.39 19.92 17.52
CA TYR A 71 -17.15 20.45 18.87
C TYR A 71 -16.73 21.93 18.89
N THR A 72 -16.88 22.64 17.77
CA THR A 72 -16.84 24.11 17.77
C THR A 72 -18.06 24.69 18.50
N ILE A 73 -19.22 24.07 18.30
CA ILE A 73 -20.53 24.59 18.71
C ILE A 73 -21.16 23.69 19.77
N SER A 74 -20.80 22.40 19.78
CA SER A 74 -21.33 21.41 20.72
C SER A 74 -20.34 21.07 21.83
N ASN A 75 -20.86 20.67 22.98
CA ASN A 75 -20.05 20.18 24.09
C ASN A 75 -19.43 18.82 23.76
N PHE A 76 -18.17 18.64 24.16
CA PHE A 76 -17.46 17.38 23.98
C PHE A 76 -18.12 16.23 24.72
N LYS A 77 -18.17 15.08 24.06
CA LYS A 77 -18.72 13.83 24.59
C LYS A 77 -17.64 12.74 24.47
N PRO A 78 -16.96 12.38 25.57
CA PRO A 78 -15.94 11.33 25.56
C PRO A 78 -16.51 9.95 25.21
N ASP A 79 -17.80 9.73 25.46
CA ASP A 79 -18.57 8.53 25.14
C ASP A 79 -19.22 8.61 23.74
N GLY A 80 -18.93 9.65 22.96
CA GLY A 80 -19.46 9.81 21.62
C GLY A 80 -18.81 8.85 20.63
N ASP A 81 -19.63 8.24 19.77
CA ASP A 81 -19.19 7.34 18.70
C ASP A 81 -18.08 7.96 17.83
N ASP A 82 -18.12 9.28 17.61
CA ASP A 82 -17.12 9.99 16.82
C ASP A 82 -15.76 10.07 17.49
N TYR A 83 -15.70 10.23 18.82
CA TYR A 83 -14.43 10.20 19.54
C TYR A 83 -13.86 8.78 19.66
N MET A 84 -14.73 7.79 19.87
CA MET A 84 -14.34 6.38 19.86
C MET A 84 -13.79 5.97 18.49
N GLU A 85 -14.46 6.37 17.41
CA GLU A 85 -14.02 6.07 16.04
C GLU A 85 -12.70 6.77 15.70
N LEU A 86 -12.51 8.05 16.09
CA LEU A 86 -11.23 8.72 15.92
C LEU A 86 -10.11 8.00 16.68
N THR A 87 -10.38 7.57 17.92
CA THR A 87 -9.41 6.83 18.74
C THR A 87 -9.04 5.50 18.10
N ARG A 88 -10.03 4.73 17.63
CA ARG A 88 -9.81 3.48 16.90
C ARG A 88 -8.99 3.68 15.63
N GLN A 89 -9.25 4.75 14.88
CA GLN A 89 -8.49 5.09 13.67
C GLN A 89 -7.04 5.45 14.00
N HIS A 90 -6.81 6.24 15.05
CA HIS A 90 -5.46 6.55 15.54
C HIS A 90 -4.72 5.29 15.99
N GLU A 91 -5.34 4.42 16.79
CA GLU A 91 -4.72 3.16 17.24
C GLU A 91 -4.38 2.26 16.06
N THR A 92 -5.30 2.15 15.09
CA THR A 92 -5.04 1.40 13.85
C THR A 92 -3.85 1.98 13.10
N LEU A 93 -3.75 3.30 12.95
CA LEU A 93 -2.62 3.94 12.31
C LEU A 93 -1.31 3.71 13.08
N SER A 94 -1.33 3.86 14.40
CA SER A 94 -0.17 3.66 15.26
C SER A 94 0.35 2.22 15.23
N LEU A 95 -0.52 1.23 15.11
CA LEU A 95 -0.13 -0.19 15.04
C LEU A 95 0.29 -0.63 13.64
N THR A 96 -0.33 -0.09 12.60
CA THR A 96 -0.15 -0.60 11.23
C THR A 96 0.80 0.23 10.37
N CYS A 97 1.06 1.48 10.73
CA CYS A 97 1.98 2.33 9.98
C CYS A 97 3.43 1.95 10.29
N SER A 98 4.18 1.58 9.24
CA SER A 98 5.60 1.24 9.37
C SER A 98 6.49 2.48 9.60
N ASN A 99 6.06 3.65 9.16
CA ASN A 99 6.85 4.88 9.20
C ASN A 99 6.72 5.56 10.57
N SER A 100 7.81 5.62 11.33
CA SER A 100 7.85 6.22 12.66
C SER A 100 7.47 7.71 12.67
N ILE A 101 7.86 8.46 11.64
CA ILE A 101 7.57 9.89 11.53
C ILE A 101 6.06 10.10 11.35
N ILE A 102 5.42 9.30 10.49
CA ILE A 102 3.97 9.38 10.28
C ILE A 102 3.21 9.01 11.55
N ARG A 103 3.67 7.99 12.29
CA ARG A 103 3.07 7.63 13.59
C ARG A 103 3.15 8.76 14.60
N GLU A 104 4.32 9.39 14.73
CA GLU A 104 4.52 10.52 15.66
C GLU A 104 3.63 11.71 15.27
N LEU A 105 3.58 12.07 13.99
CA LEU A 105 2.70 13.13 13.50
C LEU A 105 1.22 12.81 13.68
N ALA A 106 0.81 11.54 13.51
CA ALA A 106 -0.55 11.10 13.78
C ALA A 106 -0.90 11.22 15.26
N PHE A 107 0.02 10.85 16.15
CA PHE A 107 -0.15 10.98 17.58
C PHE A 107 -0.26 12.46 18.00
N ASP A 108 0.63 13.32 17.50
CA ASP A 108 0.58 14.76 17.76
C ASP A 108 -0.74 15.38 17.29
N ALA A 109 -1.20 15.00 16.10
CA ALA A 109 -2.48 15.44 15.56
C ALA A 109 -3.65 14.93 16.40
N TYR A 110 -3.67 13.65 16.76
CA TYR A 110 -4.70 13.04 17.60
C TYR A 110 -4.78 13.75 18.96
N TYR A 111 -3.64 13.97 19.62
CA TYR A 111 -3.56 14.64 20.90
C TYR A 111 -4.06 16.09 20.79
N ALA A 112 -3.59 16.84 19.79
CA ALA A 112 -4.00 18.23 19.61
C ALA A 112 -5.49 18.37 19.28
N VAL A 113 -6.06 17.47 18.47
CA VAL A 113 -7.49 17.42 18.17
C VAL A 113 -8.31 17.09 19.41
N SER A 114 -7.90 16.07 20.17
CA SER A 114 -8.57 15.67 21.42
C SER A 114 -8.53 16.81 22.44
N HIS A 115 -7.38 17.47 22.58
CA HIS A 115 -7.24 18.64 23.45
C HIS A 115 -8.13 19.81 22.99
N ALA A 116 -8.19 20.09 21.69
CA ALA A 116 -9.05 21.14 21.15
C ALA A 116 -10.55 20.83 21.34
N CYS A 117 -10.96 19.56 21.29
CA CYS A 117 -12.35 19.16 21.54
C CYS A 117 -12.70 19.24 23.03
N THR A 118 -11.81 18.77 23.91
CA THR A 118 -12.02 18.77 25.39
C THR A 118 -12.09 20.16 26.00
N MET A 119 -11.58 21.21 25.32
CA MET A 119 -11.77 22.62 25.72
C MET A 119 -13.24 23.07 25.77
N GLY A 120 -14.22 22.20 25.47
CA GLY A 120 -15.56 22.23 26.06
C GLY A 120 -16.34 23.52 25.79
N THR A 121 -16.73 24.25 26.84
CA THR A 121 -17.43 25.55 26.80
C THR A 121 -16.50 26.76 26.99
N ALA A 122 -15.17 26.56 26.96
CA ALA A 122 -14.22 27.67 27.09
C ALA A 122 -14.53 28.79 26.10
N ASN A 123 -14.16 30.02 26.47
CA ASN A 123 -14.50 31.17 25.67
C ASN A 123 -13.86 31.05 24.28
N ARG A 124 -14.46 31.66 23.26
CA ARG A 124 -14.02 31.48 21.86
C ARG A 124 -12.54 31.82 21.67
N ASP A 125 -12.07 32.84 22.39
CA ASP A 125 -10.69 33.32 22.34
C ASP A 125 -9.69 32.37 23.00
N GLU A 126 -10.12 31.64 24.05
CA GLU A 126 -9.30 30.62 24.73
C GLU A 126 -9.20 29.32 23.91
N LYS A 127 -10.23 29.01 23.13
CA LYS A 127 -10.25 27.84 22.22
C LYS A 127 -9.47 28.06 20.93
N ALA A 128 -9.40 29.30 20.45
CA ALA A 128 -8.74 29.66 19.21
C ALA A 128 -7.30 29.12 19.10
N PRO A 129 -6.41 29.26 20.11
CA PRO A 129 -5.04 28.73 20.03
C PRO A 129 -4.99 27.20 19.98
N ALA A 130 -5.82 26.51 20.77
CA ALA A 130 -5.86 25.04 20.77
C ALA A 130 -6.32 24.48 19.41
N ARG A 131 -7.35 25.09 18.81
CA ARG A 131 -7.82 24.72 17.47
C ARG A 131 -6.81 25.03 16.38
N LYS A 132 -6.11 26.17 16.48
CA LYS A 132 -5.04 26.52 15.56
C LYS A 132 -3.92 25.47 15.61
N LYS A 133 -3.48 25.09 16.81
CA LYS A 133 -2.47 24.03 17.02
C LYS A 133 -2.92 22.68 16.45
N ALA A 134 -4.17 22.30 16.67
CA ALA A 134 -4.74 21.07 16.10
C ALA A 134 -4.75 21.08 14.57
N LYS A 135 -5.15 22.21 13.97
CA LYS A 135 -5.13 22.39 12.51
C LYS A 135 -3.70 22.29 11.96
N GLU A 136 -2.74 22.97 12.58
CA GLU A 136 -1.33 22.91 12.19
C GLU A 136 -0.76 21.49 12.28
N ALA A 137 -1.12 20.73 13.31
CA ALA A 137 -0.70 19.33 13.46
C ALA A 137 -1.31 18.44 12.35
N LEU A 138 -2.60 18.60 12.04
CA LEU A 138 -3.26 17.89 10.94
C LEU A 138 -2.67 18.23 9.57
N ASP A 139 -2.35 19.51 9.33
CA ASP A 139 -1.77 19.96 8.07
C ASP A 139 -0.34 19.43 7.90
N LYS A 140 0.45 19.37 8.99
CA LYS A 140 1.75 18.69 9.01
C LYS A 140 1.61 17.20 8.68
N PHE A 141 0.73 16.48 9.36
CA PHE A 141 0.47 15.07 9.08
C PHE A 141 0.08 14.87 7.61
N GLN A 142 -0.85 15.67 7.08
CA GLN A 142 -1.28 15.59 5.69
C GLN A 142 -0.12 15.83 4.71
N GLY A 143 0.75 16.81 4.98
CA GLY A 143 1.93 17.07 4.16
C GLY A 143 2.83 15.84 4.04
N PHE A 144 3.21 15.25 5.16
CA PHE A 144 4.07 14.06 5.17
C PHE A 144 3.38 12.82 4.59
N ALA A 145 2.11 12.59 4.92
CA ALA A 145 1.33 11.49 4.37
C ALA A 145 1.21 11.60 2.84
N SER A 146 0.98 12.80 2.32
CA SER A 146 0.89 13.03 0.87
C SER A 146 2.20 12.73 0.15
N GLU A 147 3.34 13.10 0.75
CA GLU A 147 4.66 12.83 0.17
C GLU A 147 5.01 11.34 0.22
N GLU A 148 4.66 10.64 1.31
CA GLU A 148 4.80 9.18 1.40
C GLU A 148 3.98 8.49 0.32
N LEU A 149 2.68 8.81 0.20
CA LEU A 149 1.81 8.23 -0.81
C LEU A 149 2.29 8.53 -2.23
N ARG A 150 2.82 9.74 -2.48
CA ARG A 150 3.38 10.11 -3.79
C ARG A 150 4.59 9.24 -4.15
N ARG A 151 5.50 8.99 -3.20
CA ARG A 151 6.67 8.13 -3.40
C ARG A 151 6.28 6.68 -3.64
N GLU A 152 5.35 6.16 -2.86
CA GLU A 152 4.88 4.79 -3.02
C GLU A 152 4.16 4.57 -4.34
N LYS A 153 3.29 5.50 -4.74
CA LYS A 153 2.63 5.47 -6.04
C LYS A 153 3.65 5.46 -7.19
N ALA A 154 4.64 6.35 -7.16
CA ALA A 154 5.70 6.38 -8.16
C ALA A 154 6.49 5.05 -8.20
N ALA A 155 6.76 4.42 -7.06
CA ALA A 155 7.42 3.12 -7.01
C ALA A 155 6.57 2.00 -7.65
N ILE A 156 5.26 1.99 -7.39
CA ILE A 156 4.31 1.04 -8.00
C ILE A 156 4.25 1.25 -9.53
N ASP A 157 4.19 2.49 -9.98
CA ASP A 157 4.13 2.85 -11.40
C ASP A 157 5.40 2.41 -12.14
N VAL A 158 6.59 2.64 -11.58
CA VAL A 158 7.86 2.16 -12.16
C VAL A 158 7.90 0.63 -12.27
N MET A 159 7.38 -0.09 -11.27
CA MET A 159 7.29 -1.56 -11.35
C MET A 159 6.30 -2.01 -12.43
N SER A 160 5.21 -1.27 -12.62
CA SER A 160 4.24 -1.50 -13.69
C SER A 160 4.83 -1.21 -15.07
N ASP A 161 5.57 -0.11 -15.26
CA ASP A 161 6.15 0.26 -16.57
C ASP A 161 7.24 -0.70 -17.03
N LYS A 162 8.07 -1.21 -16.10
CA LYS A 162 9.00 -2.30 -16.39
C LYS A 162 8.25 -3.51 -16.96
N ARG A 163 7.04 -3.82 -16.49
CA ARG A 163 6.22 -4.92 -17.06
C ARG A 163 5.81 -4.60 -18.50
N THR A 164 5.34 -3.39 -18.77
CA THR A 164 4.92 -2.96 -20.11
C THR A 164 6.08 -3.07 -21.10
N PHE A 165 7.26 -2.55 -20.75
CA PHE A 165 8.46 -2.60 -21.59
C PHE A 165 8.92 -4.04 -21.91
N TRP A 166 8.99 -4.91 -20.89
CA TRP A 166 9.38 -6.32 -21.09
C TRP A 166 8.34 -7.13 -21.88
N SER A 167 7.05 -6.78 -21.77
CA SER A 167 5.98 -7.39 -22.56
C SER A 167 6.03 -6.96 -24.03
N PHE A 168 6.37 -5.69 -24.29
CA PHE A 168 6.49 -5.13 -25.63
C PHE A 168 7.69 -5.75 -26.37
N ARG A 169 8.86 -5.79 -25.74
CA ARG A 169 10.08 -6.39 -26.34
C ARG A 169 9.95 -7.89 -26.65
N ARG A 170 9.11 -8.63 -25.91
CA ARG A 170 8.81 -10.04 -26.22
C ARG A 170 7.81 -10.21 -27.37
N ARG A 171 6.93 -9.23 -27.61
CA ARG A 171 5.99 -9.26 -28.74
C ARG A 171 6.66 -8.87 -30.05
N THR A 172 7.64 -7.96 -30.02
CA THR A 172 8.39 -7.54 -31.21
C THR A 172 9.52 -8.50 -31.61
N ALA A 173 9.85 -9.49 -30.77
CA ALA A 173 10.85 -10.52 -31.04
C ALA A 173 10.23 -11.87 -31.48
N ARG A 174 8.95 -11.87 -31.89
CA ARG A 174 8.28 -13.00 -32.55
C ARG A 174 8.05 -12.67 -34.01
#